data_AF-A0A968M1K1-F1
#
_entry.id   AF-A0A968M1K1-F1
#
_cell.length_a   1.000
_cell.length_b   1.000
_cell.length_c   1.000
_cell.angle_alpha   90.00
_cell.angle_beta   90.00
_cell.angle_gamma   90.00
#
_symmetry.space_group_name_H-M   'P 1'
#
loop_
_entity.id
_entity.type
_entity.pdbx_description
1 polymer ?
#
loop_
_entity_poly.entity_id
_entity_poly.type
_entity_poly.pdbx_seq_one_letter_code
_entity_poly.pdbx_strand_id
1 'polypeptide(L)'
;MAAKNYPISPAKIGNQDGFRLPRAFSRDYPHLVSASGRIEVIDENTLLVRLEPDDETSSEETESLMMSLFLDTLLSEAIKDPDSLVPYTKEMSDEIDELLSDVTLDAGIL
;
A
#
# COMPACT_ATOMS: atom_id res chain seq x y z
N MET A 1 -15.66 10.74 -14.33
CA MET A 1 -14.49 10.34 -15.15
C MET A 1 -14.98 9.38 -16.22
N ALA A 2 -14.58 9.55 -17.48
CA ALA A 2 -15.03 8.66 -18.57
C ALA A 2 -14.35 7.29 -18.43
N ALA A 3 -15.12 6.21 -18.52
CA ALA A 3 -14.58 4.85 -18.51
C ALA A 3 -13.67 4.65 -19.74
N LYS A 4 -12.38 4.38 -19.51
CA LYS A 4 -11.45 4.02 -20.59
C LYS A 4 -11.68 2.56 -20.96
N ASN A 5 -12.16 2.34 -22.18
CA ASN A 5 -12.39 0.99 -22.69
C ASN A 5 -11.20 0.55 -23.53
N TYR A 6 -10.69 -0.65 -23.24
CA TYR A 6 -9.58 -1.25 -23.99
C TYR A 6 -10.08 -2.47 -24.75
N PRO A 7 -9.97 -2.52 -26.09
CA PRO A 7 -10.36 -3.69 -26.85
C PRO A 7 -9.41 -4.84 -26.53
N ILE A 8 -9.95 -5.99 -26.11
CA ILE A 8 -9.18 -7.21 -25.83
C ILE A 8 -9.37 -8.22 -26.96
N SER A 9 -8.34 -9.01 -27.24
CA SER A 9 -8.40 -10.12 -28.19
C SER A 9 -8.17 -11.44 -27.46
N PRO A 10 -8.89 -12.52 -27.84
CA PRO A 10 -8.60 -13.85 -27.31
C PRO A 10 -7.16 -14.24 -27.65
N ALA A 11 -6.51 -14.93 -26.72
CA ALA A 11 -5.13 -15.39 -26.84
C ALA A 11 -4.97 -16.73 -26.14
N LYS A 12 -4.09 -17.58 -26.68
CA LYS A 12 -3.71 -18.84 -26.05
C LYS A 12 -2.45 -18.62 -25.23
N ILE A 13 -2.52 -18.89 -23.94
CA ILE A 13 -1.42 -18.71 -22.98
C ILE A 13 -1.02 -20.09 -22.48
N GLY A 14 0.00 -20.69 -23.13
CA GLY A 14 0.39 -22.08 -22.86
C GLY A 14 -0.76 -23.05 -23.16
N ASN A 15 -1.24 -23.73 -22.13
CA ASN A 15 -2.36 -24.68 -22.20
C ASN A 15 -3.72 -24.06 -21.79
N GLN A 16 -3.77 -22.74 -21.57
CA GLN A 16 -4.98 -22.04 -21.12
C GLN A 16 -5.46 -21.04 -22.18
N ASP A 17 -6.75 -20.76 -22.14
CA ASP A 17 -7.37 -19.67 -22.89
C ASP A 17 -7.35 -18.39 -22.06
N GLY A 18 -7.09 -17.26 -22.69
CA GLY A 18 -7.05 -15.97 -22.02
C GLY A 18 -7.28 -14.80 -22.97
N PHE A 19 -7.08 -13.60 -22.45
CA PHE A 19 -7.21 -12.35 -23.21
C PHE A 19 -5.91 -11.57 -23.20
N ARG A 20 -5.53 -11.04 -24.36
CA ARG A 20 -4.36 -10.16 -24.47
C ARG A 20 -4.78 -8.72 -24.19
N LEU A 21 -4.18 -8.12 -23.16
CA LEU A 21 -4.36 -6.71 -22.85
C LEU A 21 -3.55 -5.83 -23.84
N PRO A 22 -4.12 -4.74 -24.37
CA PRO A 22 -3.40 -3.80 -25.23
C PRO A 22 -2.24 -3.12 -24.50
N ARG A 23 -1.18 -2.77 -25.24
CA ARG A 23 -0.06 -1.96 -24.69
C ARG A 23 -0.51 -0.62 -24.10
N ALA A 24 -1.62 -0.06 -24.58
CA ALA A 24 -2.20 1.15 -24.03
C ALA A 24 -2.63 0.96 -22.57
N PHE A 25 -3.19 -0.20 -22.21
CA PHE A 25 -3.54 -0.51 -20.82
C PHE A 25 -2.30 -0.58 -19.93
N SER A 26 -1.26 -1.28 -20.37
CA SER A 26 0.00 -1.41 -19.60
C SER A 26 0.73 -0.08 -19.39
N ARG A 27 0.60 0.87 -20.34
CA ARG A 27 1.19 2.20 -20.20
C ARG A 27 0.40 3.07 -19.23
N ASP A 28 -0.93 2.99 -19.28
CA ASP A 28 -1.80 3.80 -18.45
C ASP A 28 -1.89 3.25 -17.01
N TYR A 29 -1.75 1.93 -16.83
CA TYR A 29 -1.83 1.24 -15.54
C TYR A 29 -0.71 0.18 -15.37
N PRO A 30 0.57 0.59 -15.27
CA PRO A 30 1.69 -0.34 -15.19
C PRO A 30 1.66 -1.26 -13.96
N HIS A 31 1.14 -0.77 -12.83
CA HIS A 31 1.00 -1.51 -11.57
C HIS A 31 -0.01 -2.67 -11.65
N LEU A 32 -0.91 -2.68 -12.64
CA LEU A 32 -1.92 -3.73 -12.82
C LEU A 32 -1.48 -4.84 -13.78
N VAL A 33 -0.33 -4.71 -14.45
CA VAL A 33 0.08 -5.65 -15.51
C VAL A 33 0.53 -6.99 -14.96
N SER A 34 1.16 -6.98 -13.78
CA SER A 34 1.64 -8.18 -13.07
C SER A 34 0.72 -8.59 -11.91
N ALA A 35 -0.35 -7.84 -11.66
CA ALA A 35 -1.27 -8.10 -10.58
C ALA A 35 -2.02 -9.43 -10.81
N SER A 36 -2.07 -10.25 -9.76
CA SER A 36 -2.98 -11.39 -9.72
C SER A 36 -4.42 -10.90 -9.57
N GLY A 37 -5.41 -11.75 -9.81
CA GLY A 37 -6.79 -11.31 -9.69
C GLY A 37 -7.81 -12.41 -9.88
N ARG A 38 -9.08 -12.01 -9.81
CA ARG A 38 -10.25 -12.89 -9.95
C ARG A 38 -11.19 -12.39 -11.03
N ILE A 39 -11.87 -13.33 -11.67
CA ILE A 39 -12.89 -13.07 -12.68
C ILE A 39 -14.25 -13.38 -12.07
N GLU A 40 -15.14 -12.40 -12.05
CA GLU A 40 -16.54 -12.52 -11.66
C GLU A 40 -17.41 -12.46 -12.90
N VAL A 41 -18.29 -13.45 -13.10
CA VAL A 41 -19.25 -13.45 -14.22
C VAL A 41 -20.53 -12.78 -13.72
N ILE A 42 -20.87 -11.63 -14.31
CA ILE A 42 -22.05 -10.86 -13.93
C ILE A 42 -23.27 -11.28 -14.77
N ASP A 43 -23.05 -11.54 -16.07
CA ASP A 43 -24.09 -11.90 -17.04
C ASP A 43 -23.48 -12.75 -18.17
N GLU A 44 -24.31 -13.27 -19.07
CA GLU A 44 -23.92 -14.20 -20.15
C GLU A 44 -22.73 -13.69 -20.99
N ASN A 45 -22.65 -12.37 -21.21
CA ASN A 45 -21.59 -11.74 -22.01
C ASN A 45 -20.76 -10.71 -21.21
N THR A 46 -20.92 -10.67 -19.88
CA THR A 46 -20.28 -9.64 -19.05
C THR A 46 -19.49 -10.27 -17.92
N LEU A 47 -18.19 -9.99 -17.93
CA LEU A 47 -17.25 -10.42 -16.91
C LEU A 47 -16.53 -9.20 -16.31
N LEU A 48 -16.34 -9.23 -15.00
CA LEU A 48 -15.61 -8.26 -14.23
C LEU A 48 -14.29 -8.88 -13.77
N VAL A 49 -13.18 -8.24 -14.13
CA VAL A 49 -11.86 -8.64 -13.68
C VAL A 49 -11.47 -7.72 -12.54
N ARG A 50 -11.27 -8.28 -11.35
CA ARG A 50 -10.72 -7.58 -10.20
C ARG A 50 -9.26 -7.97 -10.07
N LEU A 51 -8.38 -7.01 -10.27
CA LEU A 51 -6.94 -7.17 -10.10
C LEU A 51 -6.60 -6.75 -8.66
N GLU A 52 -5.84 -7.60 -7.99
CA GLU A 52 -5.31 -7.41 -6.65
C GLU A 52 -3.81 -7.13 -6.85
N PRO A 53 -3.40 -5.86 -6.91
CA PRO A 53 -1.98 -5.53 -6.98
C PRO A 53 -1.30 -6.05 -5.71
N ASP A 54 -0.08 -6.57 -5.87
CA ASP A 54 0.76 -6.91 -4.72
C ASP A 54 1.19 -5.61 -4.03
N ASP A 55 0.34 -5.08 -3.15
CA ASP A 55 0.63 -3.90 -2.32
C ASP A 55 1.67 -4.22 -1.21
N GLU A 56 1.98 -5.51 -1.03
CA GLU A 56 2.71 -6.07 0.11
C GLU A 56 4.20 -5.72 0.16
N THR A 57 4.83 -5.32 -0.95
CA THR A 57 6.29 -5.02 -0.97
C THR A 57 6.64 -3.54 -0.92
N SER A 58 5.65 -2.64 -0.99
CA SER A 58 5.95 -1.21 -1.14
C SER A 58 5.53 -0.33 0.04
N SER A 59 4.60 -0.77 0.89
CA SER A 59 4.17 0.05 2.04
C SER A 59 4.96 -0.27 3.30
N GLU A 60 4.95 -1.52 3.78
CA GLU A 60 5.56 -1.87 5.07
C GLU A 60 7.09 -1.83 5.05
N GLU A 61 7.73 -2.32 3.98
CA GLU A 61 9.19 -2.28 3.84
C GLU A 61 9.70 -0.84 3.71
N THR A 62 8.97 0.01 2.96
CA THR A 62 9.31 1.42 2.79
C THR A 62 9.05 2.21 4.08
N GLU A 63 7.96 1.93 4.79
CA GLU A 63 7.66 2.55 6.08
C GLU A 63 8.69 2.16 7.13
N SER A 64 9.08 0.88 7.16
CA SER A 64 10.15 0.38 8.04
C SER A 64 11.49 1.05 7.75
N LEU A 65 11.84 1.23 6.48
CA LEU A 65 13.05 1.94 6.06
C LEU A 65 13.01 3.43 6.41
N MET A 66 11.86 4.09 6.21
CA MET A 66 11.68 5.50 6.57
C MET A 66 11.81 5.69 8.08
N MET A 67 11.21 4.79 8.87
CA MET A 67 11.34 4.80 10.33
C MET A 67 12.78 4.56 10.77
N SER A 68 13.50 3.61 10.16
CA SER A 68 14.90 3.37 10.51
C SER A 68 15.78 4.57 10.21
N LEU A 69 15.57 5.22 9.05
CA LEU A 69 16.32 6.44 8.69
C LEU A 69 16.02 7.59 9.67
N PHE A 70 14.76 7.74 10.08
CA PHE A 70 14.37 8.73 11.08
C PHE A 70 15.07 8.49 12.42
N LEU A 71 15.05 7.25 12.93
CA LEU A 71 15.73 6.91 14.18
C LEU A 71 17.26 7.13 14.10
N ASP A 72 17.88 6.76 12.98
CA ASP A 72 19.30 7.01 12.75
C ASP A 72 19.63 8.51 12.76
N THR A 73 18.75 9.35 12.20
CA THR A 73 18.93 10.81 12.24
C THR A 73 18.84 11.36 13.67
N LEU A 74 17.82 10.95 14.44
CA LEU A 74 17.64 11.36 15.83
C LEU A 74 18.85 10.95 16.70
N LEU A 75 19.33 9.72 16.52
CA LEU A 75 20.51 9.22 17.22
C LEU A 75 21.76 10.02 16.83
N SER A 76 21.93 10.33 15.54
CA SER A 76 23.06 11.14 15.07
C SER A 76 23.04 12.55 15.68
N GLU A 77 21.86 13.17 15.78
CA GLU A 77 21.69 14.50 16.38
C GLU A 77 21.91 14.48 17.90
N ALA A 78 21.34 13.49 18.59
CA ALA A 78 21.55 13.27 20.03
C ALA A 78 23.04 13.12 20.40
N ILE A 79 23.82 12.45 19.55
CA ILE A 79 25.27 12.30 19.74
C ILE A 79 26.02 13.62 19.45
N LYS A 80 25.58 14.40 18.46
CA LYS A 80 26.23 15.66 18.06
C LYS A 80 25.96 16.80 19.03
N ASP A 81 24.74 16.87 19.58
CA ASP A 81 24.32 17.90 20.52
C ASP A 81 23.52 17.30 21.68
N PRO A 82 24.21 16.74 22.69
CA PRO A 82 23.56 16.09 23.84
C PRO A 82 22.70 17.03 24.67
N ASP A 83 22.98 18.34 24.64
CA ASP A 83 22.26 19.35 25.42
C ASP A 83 20.91 19.73 24.79
N SER A 84 20.68 19.33 23.53
CA SER A 84 19.38 19.48 22.85
C SER A 84 18.31 18.49 23.34
N LEU A 85 18.72 17.45 24.09
CA LEU A 85 17.83 16.41 24.60
C LEU A 85 17.09 16.90 25.85
N VAL A 86 15.78 17.04 25.73
CA VAL A 86 14.92 17.38 26.86
C VAL A 86 14.45 16.07 27.51
N PRO A 87 14.57 15.93 28.85
CA PRO A 87 14.05 14.76 29.54
C PRO A 87 12.54 14.64 29.32
N TYR A 88 12.09 13.43 29.02
CA TYR A 88 10.66 13.15 28.91
C TYR A 88 10.00 13.34 30.28
N THR A 89 9.06 14.29 30.37
CA THR A 89 8.40 14.69 31.63
C THR A 89 7.04 14.03 31.77
N LYS A 90 6.50 14.07 32.99
CA LYS A 90 5.17 13.51 33.27
C LYS A 90 4.08 14.34 32.59
N GLU A 91 4.26 15.66 32.56
CA GLU A 91 3.34 16.59 31.91
C GLU A 91 3.20 16.29 30.41
N MET A 92 4.30 15.94 29.73
CA MET A 92 4.27 15.51 28.32
C MET A 92 3.53 14.19 28.14
N SER A 93 3.64 13.27 29.10
CA SER A 93 2.90 12.00 29.07
C SER A 93 1.41 12.21 29.25
N ASP A 94 1.03 13.04 30.23
CA ASP A 94 -0.37 13.33 30.53
C ASP A 94 -1.05 14.04 29.32
N GLU A 95 -0.33 14.91 28.62
CA GLU A 95 -0.80 15.55 27.37
C GLU A 95 -1.03 14.53 26.24
N ILE A 96 -0.11 13.58 26.06
CA ILE A 96 -0.25 12.52 25.04
C ILE A 96 -1.44 11.61 25.37
N ASP A 97 -1.61 11.24 26.65
CA ASP A 97 -2.72 10.41 27.09
C ASP A 97 -4.07 11.10 26.88
N GLU A 98 -4.15 12.42 27.09
CA GLU A 98 -5.34 13.23 26.78
C GLU A 98 -5.64 13.21 25.27
N LEU A 99 -4.62 13.40 24.43
CA LEU A 99 -4.76 13.37 22.96
C LEU A 99 -5.22 12.01 22.43
N LEU A 100 -4.88 10.91 23.11
CA LEU A 100 -5.22 9.55 22.72
C LEU A 100 -6.53 9.05 23.34
N SER A 101 -7.15 9.82 24.24
CA SER A 101 -8.31 9.38 25.03
C SER A 101 -9.54 8.98 24.21
N ASP A 102 -9.71 9.56 23.02
CA ASP A 102 -10.81 9.27 22.08
C ASP A 102 -10.46 8.18 21.04
N VAL A 103 -9.25 7.63 21.07
CA VAL A 103 -8.82 6.58 20.14
C VAL A 103 -9.18 5.21 20.72
N THR A 104 -10.25 4.61 20.20
CA THR A 104 -10.58 3.20 20.48
C THR A 104 -9.68 2.30 19.64
N LEU A 105 -8.76 1.58 20.27
CA LEU A 105 -8.05 0.49 19.61
C LEU A 105 -9.07 -0.60 19.23
N ASP A 106 -9.17 -0.91 17.95
CA ASP A 106 -9.95 -2.08 17.51
C ASP A 106 -9.32 -3.31 18.18
N ALA A 107 -10.11 -4.04 18.95
CA ALA A 107 -9.67 -5.24 19.65
C ALA A 107 -9.54 -6.38 18.63
N GLY A 108 -8.55 -6.28 17.76
CA GLY A 108 -8.22 -7.25 16.74
C GLY A 108 -6.74 -7.61 16.81
N ILE A 109 -6.49 -8.86 17.20
CA ILE A 109 -5.21 -9.59 17.11
C ILE A 109 -4.31 -9.46 18.37
N LEU A 110 -4.61 -10.30 19.36
CA LEU A 110 -3.60 -11.02 20.15
C LEU A 110 -3.48 -12.44 19.60
#